data_AF-A0A953XR27-F1
#
_entry.id   AF-A0A953XR27-F1
#
_cell.length_a   1.000
_cell.length_b   1.000
_cell.length_c   1.000
_cell.angle_alpha   90.00
_cell.angle_beta   90.00
_cell.angle_gamma   90.00
#
_symmetry.space_group_name_H-M   'P 1'
#
loop_
_entity.id
_entity.type
_entity.pdbx_description
1 polymer ?
#
loop_
_entity_poly.entity_id
_entity_poly.type
_entity_poly.pdbx_seq_one_letter_code
_entity_poly.pdbx_strand_id
1 'polypeptide(L)'
;MRYLLITLAGLVLFAAGCTSIAPIPPQDPVIYGPEPRSMMLSEMTIELGWTYEPGPGAYDFTMSSPKGDKVIFKAESDIVNINGTQWRQERDSVDRRNDMLLPESTFNFVCKHFGRYDLVHEPRRDPIGDYDLEPIGPTVQPEKTSQVDATSTALKGLTICIDAGHGGSDPGGIGHGVQEKQVTLPVALKLRDLCKAASAKVIMTRENDTYPDLDQRCELANSSRADLFISIHANISPTDESVTGFEVFYNKNSQPGALFAKAITSAMDAATNSPNRGAKQDPRGLRVLEKTKMTAVLVELGFLSNDTEAKELTEKAYQDKMAKALFEGVVQTWTKGRASVSK
;
A
#
# COMPACT_ATOMS: atom_id res chain seq x y z
N MET A 1 36.53 -18.34 -78.89
CA MET A 1 35.68 -17.33 -78.21
C MET A 1 36.26 -17.17 -76.80
N ARG A 2 36.98 -16.08 -76.41
CA ARG A 2 36.54 -14.68 -76.16
C ARG A 2 35.34 -14.68 -75.19
N TYR A 3 35.31 -14.10 -73.98
CA TYR A 3 36.03 -12.98 -73.35
C TYR A 3 35.97 -13.06 -71.81
N LEU A 4 37.00 -12.50 -71.17
CA LEU A 4 37.00 -11.88 -69.83
C LEU A 4 36.23 -10.54 -69.87
N LEU A 5 35.51 -10.11 -68.82
CA LEU A 5 35.52 -8.72 -68.26
C LEU A 5 34.42 -8.45 -67.20
N ILE A 6 34.89 -7.96 -66.04
CA ILE A 6 34.45 -6.78 -65.26
C ILE A 6 32.99 -6.66 -64.78
N THR A 7 32.84 -6.50 -63.46
CA THR A 7 31.89 -5.54 -62.88
C THR A 7 32.55 -4.68 -61.80
N LEU A 8 32.25 -3.39 -61.89
CA LEU A 8 32.74 -2.24 -61.13
C LEU A 8 31.96 -2.04 -59.81
N ALA A 9 32.66 -1.35 -58.90
CA ALA A 9 32.25 -0.50 -57.77
C ALA A 9 30.77 -0.04 -57.63
N GLY A 10 30.30 0.01 -56.37
CA GLY A 10 29.06 0.67 -55.95
C GLY A 10 28.88 0.75 -54.43
N LEU A 11 29.54 1.76 -53.83
CA LEU A 11 29.25 2.50 -52.58
C LEU A 11 27.97 2.12 -51.76
N VAL A 12 28.15 1.76 -50.48
CA VAL A 12 27.15 2.04 -49.42
C VAL A 12 27.88 2.60 -48.19
N LEU A 13 27.53 3.85 -47.86
CA LEU A 13 27.89 4.55 -46.62
C LEU A 13 27.43 3.73 -45.40
N PHE A 14 28.32 3.54 -44.41
CA PHE A 14 27.90 3.48 -43.02
C PHE A 14 28.60 4.61 -42.27
N ALA A 15 27.77 5.54 -41.79
CA ALA A 15 28.20 6.63 -40.94
C ALA A 15 28.69 6.08 -39.60
N ALA A 16 29.87 6.54 -39.16
CA ALA A 16 30.34 6.40 -37.80
C ALA A 16 29.48 7.27 -36.88
N GLY A 17 28.81 6.65 -35.92
CA GLY A 17 28.16 7.30 -34.78
C GLY A 17 28.70 6.69 -33.50
N CYS A 18 29.55 7.42 -32.80
CA CYS A 18 30.08 7.11 -31.48
C CYS A 18 28.99 6.64 -30.50
N THR A 19 29.12 5.45 -29.92
CA THR A 19 28.54 5.12 -28.61
C THR A 19 29.67 4.99 -27.61
N SER A 20 30.05 6.12 -27.03
CA SER A 20 30.75 6.15 -25.75
C SER A 20 29.70 5.83 -24.67
N ILE A 21 29.72 4.60 -24.16
CA ILE A 21 29.03 4.25 -22.91
C ILE A 21 30.04 4.58 -21.81
N ALA A 22 29.74 5.58 -20.99
CA ALA A 22 30.54 5.87 -19.81
C ALA A 22 30.45 4.67 -18.84
N PRO A 23 31.56 4.22 -18.24
CA PRO A 23 31.52 3.14 -17.26
C PRO A 23 30.75 3.61 -16.03
N ILE A 24 29.86 2.73 -15.55
CA ILE A 24 29.14 2.89 -14.29
C ILE A 24 30.19 2.98 -13.16
N PRO A 25 30.17 4.01 -12.31
CA PRO A 25 31.10 4.08 -11.18
C PRO A 25 30.86 2.87 -10.26
N PRO A 26 31.92 2.24 -9.72
CA PRO A 26 31.74 1.16 -8.76
C PRO A 26 30.94 1.68 -7.58
N GLN A 27 29.81 1.04 -7.29
CA GLN A 27 29.07 1.33 -6.07
C GLN A 27 29.90 0.84 -4.89
N ASP A 28 30.10 1.70 -3.90
CA ASP A 28 30.71 1.30 -2.64
C ASP A 28 29.91 0.11 -2.08
N PRO A 29 30.57 -0.95 -1.60
CA PRO A 29 29.87 -2.07 -1.00
C PRO A 29 29.09 -1.55 0.22
N VAL A 30 27.76 -1.69 0.18
CA VAL A 30 26.92 -1.57 1.37
C VAL A 30 27.47 -2.58 2.37
N ILE A 31 28.15 -2.09 3.41
CA ILE A 31 28.61 -2.94 4.50
C ILE A 31 27.37 -3.40 5.25
N TYR A 32 26.83 -4.55 4.89
CA TYR A 32 25.86 -5.25 5.73
C TYR A 32 26.60 -5.63 7.02
N GLY A 33 26.27 -4.92 8.11
CA GLY A 33 26.57 -5.42 9.44
C GLY A 33 25.90 -6.78 9.66
N PRO A 34 26.30 -7.55 10.68
CA PRO A 34 25.60 -8.78 11.01
C PRO A 34 24.12 -8.49 11.27
N GLU A 35 23.24 -9.34 10.72
CA GLU A 35 21.78 -9.23 10.84
C GLU A 35 21.33 -9.07 12.31
N PRO A 36 20.32 -8.22 12.59
CA PRO A 36 19.70 -8.16 13.91
C PRO A 36 19.21 -9.55 14.33
N ARG A 37 19.39 -9.89 15.61
CA ARG A 37 18.98 -11.19 16.14
C ARG A 37 17.48 -11.41 15.96
N SER A 38 17.14 -12.64 15.62
CA SER A 38 15.76 -13.09 15.48
C SER A 38 15.50 -14.22 16.46
N MET A 39 14.26 -14.34 16.90
CA MET A 39 13.77 -15.36 17.81
C MET A 39 12.53 -16.00 17.19
N MET A 40 12.37 -17.32 17.37
CA MET A 40 11.14 -17.99 16.96
C MET A 40 10.02 -17.76 17.98
N LEU A 41 8.77 -17.72 17.52
CA LEU A 41 7.62 -17.59 18.42
C LEU A 41 7.55 -18.76 19.40
N SER A 42 7.84 -19.98 18.94
CA SER A 42 7.91 -21.16 19.81
C SER A 42 8.93 -21.00 20.95
N GLU A 43 10.12 -20.46 20.65
CA GLU A 43 11.16 -20.17 21.63
C GLU A 43 10.69 -19.12 22.65
N MET A 44 10.11 -18.02 22.16
CA MET A 44 9.52 -16.98 22.99
C MET A 44 8.44 -17.52 23.95
N THR A 45 7.59 -18.44 23.49
CA THR A 45 6.54 -19.03 24.33
C THR A 45 7.10 -19.92 25.43
N ILE A 46 8.19 -20.64 25.15
CA ILE A 46 8.90 -21.47 26.14
C ILE A 46 9.50 -20.59 27.24
N GLU A 47 10.19 -19.51 26.87
CA GLU A 47 10.82 -18.61 27.85
C GLU A 47 9.79 -17.90 28.74
N LEU A 48 8.67 -17.45 28.14
CA LEU A 48 7.60 -16.79 28.88
C LEU A 48 6.76 -17.76 29.71
N GLY A 49 6.77 -19.06 29.38
CA GLY A 49 5.86 -20.06 29.93
C GLY A 49 4.42 -19.85 29.47
N TRP A 50 4.24 -19.39 28.23
CA TRP A 50 2.96 -19.05 27.61
C TRP A 50 2.60 -20.09 26.55
N THR A 51 1.36 -20.04 26.05
CA THR A 51 0.92 -20.88 24.93
C THR A 51 0.69 -20.03 23.70
N TYR A 52 0.67 -20.65 22.51
CA TYR A 52 0.24 -19.99 21.29
C TYR A 52 -0.65 -20.89 20.44
N GLU A 53 -1.48 -20.25 19.62
CA GLU A 53 -2.40 -20.89 18.68
C GLU A 53 -2.52 -20.04 17.41
N PRO A 54 -3.01 -20.60 16.28
CA PRO A 54 -3.35 -19.81 15.10
C PRO A 54 -4.27 -18.64 15.46
N GLY A 55 -3.93 -17.47 14.94
CA GLY A 55 -4.62 -16.22 15.18
C GLY A 55 -5.78 -15.96 14.21
N PRO A 56 -6.32 -14.73 14.21
CA PRO A 56 -7.48 -14.37 13.39
C PRO A 56 -7.21 -14.35 11.88
N GLY A 57 -5.99 -14.00 11.46
CA GLY A 57 -5.54 -14.06 10.07
C GLY A 57 -5.00 -15.44 9.68
N ALA A 58 -4.93 -15.70 8.36
CA ALA A 58 -4.53 -16.99 7.79
C ALA A 58 -3.16 -17.52 8.26
N TYR A 59 -2.30 -16.62 8.77
CA TYR A 59 -0.96 -16.93 9.26
C TYR A 59 -0.61 -16.17 10.55
N ASP A 60 -1.61 -15.55 11.18
CA ASP A 60 -1.41 -14.87 12.45
C ASP A 60 -1.18 -15.90 13.55
N PHE A 61 -0.55 -15.48 14.64
CA PHE A 61 -0.47 -16.29 15.85
C PHE A 61 -0.88 -15.48 17.07
N THR A 62 -1.68 -16.10 17.93
CA THR A 62 -2.06 -15.52 19.22
C THR A 62 -1.31 -16.25 20.32
N MET A 63 -0.45 -15.53 21.04
CA MET A 63 0.18 -15.98 22.26
C MET A 63 -0.66 -15.56 23.47
N SER A 64 -0.88 -16.48 24.41
CA SER A 64 -1.73 -16.26 25.59
C SER A 64 -0.99 -16.53 26.89
N SER A 65 -1.09 -15.61 27.86
CA SER A 65 -0.55 -15.80 29.20
C SER A 65 -1.48 -16.64 30.08
N PRO A 66 -0.96 -17.31 31.13
CA PRO A 66 -1.81 -17.96 32.13
C PRO A 66 -2.77 -17.02 32.86
N LYS A 67 -2.54 -15.70 32.79
CA LYS A 67 -3.36 -14.66 33.42
C LYS A 67 -4.40 -14.06 32.45
N GLY A 68 -4.43 -14.53 31.20
CA GLY A 68 -5.39 -14.10 30.18
C GLY A 68 -4.92 -12.96 29.29
N ASP A 69 -3.65 -12.54 29.37
CA ASP A 69 -3.08 -11.58 28.43
C ASP A 69 -2.93 -12.20 27.04
N LYS A 70 -3.08 -11.39 26.00
CA LYS A 70 -2.98 -11.83 24.62
C LYS A 70 -2.02 -10.95 23.83
N VAL A 71 -1.17 -11.60 23.05
CA VAL A 71 -0.31 -10.98 22.04
C VAL A 71 -0.61 -11.62 20.71
N ILE A 72 -1.09 -10.85 19.74
CA ILE A 72 -1.35 -11.31 18.38
C ILE A 72 -0.25 -10.77 17.49
N PHE A 73 0.47 -11.66 16.84
CA PHE A 73 1.45 -11.33 15.84
C PHE A 73 0.87 -11.59 14.47
N LYS A 74 0.96 -10.58 13.59
CA LYS A 74 0.50 -10.68 12.21
C LYS A 74 1.65 -11.13 11.33
N ALA A 75 1.44 -12.18 10.52
CA ALA A 75 2.44 -12.61 9.56
C ALA A 75 2.73 -11.52 8.52
N GLU A 76 3.99 -11.44 8.07
CA GLU A 76 4.44 -10.50 7.04
C GLU A 76 4.11 -9.04 7.39
N SER A 77 4.11 -8.74 8.69
CA SER A 77 3.70 -7.44 9.20
C SER A 77 4.63 -6.99 10.31
N ASP A 78 4.92 -5.69 10.31
CA ASP A 78 5.58 -5.01 11.41
C ASP A 78 4.60 -4.60 12.52
N ILE A 79 3.44 -5.24 12.64
CA ILE A 79 2.43 -4.94 13.67
C ILE A 79 2.25 -6.11 14.62
N VAL A 80 2.35 -5.83 15.91
CA VAL A 80 1.96 -6.72 17.00
C VAL A 80 0.82 -6.08 17.80
N ASN A 81 -0.18 -6.87 18.16
CA ASN A 81 -1.30 -6.42 18.99
C ASN A 81 -1.19 -7.02 20.39
N ILE A 82 -1.04 -6.18 21.40
CA ILE A 82 -0.96 -6.57 22.81
C ILE A 82 -2.20 -6.08 23.54
N ASN A 83 -2.99 -7.01 24.08
CA ASN A 83 -4.22 -6.74 24.84
C ASN A 83 -5.16 -5.75 24.13
N GLY A 84 -5.25 -5.85 22.81
CA GLY A 84 -6.05 -4.95 22.01
C GLY A 84 -5.42 -3.59 21.76
N THR A 85 -4.10 -3.44 21.89
CA THR A 85 -3.34 -2.25 21.48
C THR A 85 -2.32 -2.63 20.43
N GLN A 86 -2.31 -1.94 19.29
CA GLN A 86 -1.34 -2.20 18.25
C GLN A 86 -0.02 -1.49 18.57
N TRP A 87 1.08 -2.15 18.22
CA TRP A 87 2.45 -1.67 18.38
C TRP A 87 3.22 -2.00 17.11
N ARG A 88 4.14 -1.11 16.70
CA ARG A 88 4.99 -1.34 15.51
C ARG A 88 6.32 -1.98 15.93
N GLN A 89 6.67 -3.13 15.36
CA GLN A 89 7.97 -3.79 15.52
C GLN A 89 9.00 -3.27 14.50
N GLU A 90 10.27 -3.56 14.76
CA GLU A 90 11.43 -3.09 13.98
C GLU A 90 11.40 -3.51 12.49
N ARG A 91 10.85 -4.68 12.22
CA ARG A 91 10.71 -5.26 10.88
C ARG A 91 9.60 -6.30 10.90
N ASP A 92 9.16 -6.73 9.73
CA ASP A 92 8.08 -7.69 9.59
C ASP A 92 8.38 -9.02 10.30
N SER A 93 7.34 -9.61 10.88
CA SER A 93 7.38 -11.03 11.26
C SER A 93 7.39 -11.88 9.98
N VAL A 94 8.13 -12.99 9.99
CA VAL A 94 8.24 -13.86 8.81
C VAL A 94 7.84 -15.28 9.18
N ASP A 95 6.87 -15.86 8.48
CA ASP A 95 6.57 -17.27 8.62
C ASP A 95 7.75 -18.11 8.10
N ARG A 96 8.25 -19.00 8.95
CA ARG A 96 9.26 -20.00 8.64
C ARG A 96 8.83 -21.36 9.13
N ARG A 97 8.16 -22.10 8.24
CA ARG A 97 7.80 -23.51 8.41
C ARG A 97 6.83 -23.73 9.59
N ASN A 98 5.72 -22.98 9.61
CA ASN A 98 4.68 -23.02 10.64
C ASN A 98 5.15 -22.52 12.02
N ASP A 99 6.19 -21.70 12.03
CA ASP A 99 6.65 -20.97 13.20
C ASP A 99 7.08 -19.59 12.72
N MET A 100 6.97 -18.60 13.58
CA MET A 100 7.12 -17.22 13.18
C MET A 100 8.44 -16.67 13.69
N LEU A 101 9.25 -16.17 12.77
CA LEU A 101 10.52 -15.53 13.06
C LEU A 101 10.28 -14.04 13.35
N LEU A 102 10.61 -13.62 14.56
CA LEU A 102 10.42 -12.27 15.07
C LEU A 102 11.76 -11.58 15.38
N PRO A 103 11.83 -10.25 15.36
CA PRO A 103 12.97 -9.52 15.93
C PRO A 103 13.12 -9.80 17.43
N GLU A 104 14.35 -10.00 17.93
CA GLU A 104 14.63 -10.14 19.38
C GLU A 104 14.17 -8.90 20.16
N SER A 105 14.17 -7.72 19.53
CA SER A 105 13.60 -6.48 20.06
C SER A 105 12.11 -6.59 20.39
N THR A 106 11.35 -7.41 19.64
CA THR A 106 9.93 -7.68 19.90
C THR A 106 9.76 -8.54 21.15
N PHE A 107 10.62 -9.55 21.35
CA PHE A 107 10.62 -10.36 22.56
C PHE A 107 10.90 -9.49 23.80
N ASN A 108 11.97 -8.71 23.75
CA ASN A 108 12.34 -7.78 24.83
C ASN A 108 11.21 -6.80 25.16
N PHE A 109 10.52 -6.29 24.14
CA PHE A 109 9.38 -5.42 24.33
C PHE A 109 8.24 -6.12 25.08
N VAL A 110 7.85 -7.33 24.66
CA VAL A 110 6.79 -8.11 25.33
C VAL A 110 7.19 -8.41 26.78
N CYS A 111 8.44 -8.79 27.03
CA CYS A 111 8.96 -9.01 28.37
C CYS A 111 8.81 -7.75 29.25
N LYS A 112 9.27 -6.59 28.79
CA LYS A 112 9.12 -5.31 29.51
C LYS A 112 7.64 -4.96 29.73
N HIS A 113 6.81 -5.11 28.69
CA HIS A 113 5.38 -4.78 28.71
C HIS A 113 4.61 -5.56 29.79
N PHE A 114 4.94 -6.83 29.97
CA PHE A 114 4.32 -7.70 30.99
C PHE A 114 5.13 -7.82 32.28
N GLY A 115 6.10 -6.92 32.49
CA GLY A 115 6.89 -6.85 33.73
C GLY A 115 7.88 -8.00 33.93
N ARG A 116 8.18 -8.78 32.89
CA ARG A 116 9.17 -9.87 32.86
C ARG A 116 10.58 -9.35 32.54
N TYR A 117 11.03 -8.37 33.31
CA TYR A 117 12.38 -7.80 33.15
C TYR A 117 13.50 -8.82 33.37
N ASP A 118 13.21 -9.91 34.08
CA ASP A 118 14.11 -11.05 34.32
C ASP A 118 14.49 -11.81 33.05
N LEU A 119 13.69 -11.70 31.99
CA LEU A 119 13.92 -12.34 30.69
C LEU A 119 14.43 -11.39 29.61
N VAL A 120 14.60 -10.10 29.92
CA VAL A 120 15.04 -9.14 28.90
C VAL A 120 16.48 -9.43 28.53
N HIS A 121 16.72 -9.69 27.24
CA HIS A 121 18.05 -9.90 26.71
C HIS A 121 18.78 -8.57 26.56
N GLU A 122 20.01 -8.48 27.07
CA GLU A 122 20.87 -7.33 26.83
C GLU A 122 21.20 -7.22 25.33
N PRO A 123 20.87 -6.09 24.68
CA PRO A 123 21.13 -5.92 23.26
C PRO A 123 22.64 -5.91 23.00
N ARG A 124 23.11 -6.76 22.09
CA ARG A 124 24.55 -6.80 21.73
C ARG A 124 25.02 -5.57 20.94
N ARG A 125 24.08 -4.73 20.47
CA ARG A 125 24.27 -3.44 19.83
C ARG A 125 23.01 -2.59 20.02
N ASP A 126 23.16 -1.27 20.08
CA ASP A 126 22.03 -0.36 19.94
C ASP A 126 21.29 -0.64 18.63
N PRO A 127 19.97 -0.86 18.69
CA PRO A 127 19.20 -1.16 17.50
C PRO A 127 19.20 0.06 16.56
N ILE A 128 19.07 -0.17 15.23
CA ILE A 128 19.10 0.90 14.21
C ILE A 128 17.81 1.76 14.27
N GLY A 129 17.62 2.53 15.35
CA GLY A 129 16.41 3.31 15.58
C GLY A 129 16.00 3.30 17.05
N ASP A 130 15.16 4.27 17.41
CA ASP A 130 14.50 4.31 18.72
C ASP A 130 13.28 3.40 18.67
N TYR A 131 13.47 2.11 18.97
CA TYR A 131 12.41 1.08 18.89
C TYR A 131 11.65 0.88 20.20
N ASP A 132 11.48 1.96 20.98
CA ASP A 132 10.42 1.99 21.96
C ASP A 132 9.10 2.02 21.17
N LEU A 133 8.56 0.82 20.88
CA LEU A 133 7.42 0.63 19.99
C LEU A 133 6.34 1.68 20.28
N GLU A 134 6.03 2.52 19.30
CA GLU A 134 5.01 3.54 19.49
C GLU A 134 3.63 2.86 19.55
N PRO A 135 2.77 3.16 20.54
CA PRO A 135 1.41 2.66 20.55
C PRO A 135 0.69 3.20 19.31
N ILE A 136 0.23 2.30 18.45
CA ILE A 136 -0.63 2.61 17.30
C ILE A 136 -2.08 2.91 17.77
N GLY A 137 -2.33 2.82 19.07
CA GLY A 137 -3.63 2.99 19.70
C GLY A 137 -4.38 1.66 19.81
N PRO A 138 -5.47 1.62 20.60
CA PRO A 138 -6.25 0.40 20.77
C PRO A 138 -6.88 -0.06 19.45
N THR A 139 -6.94 -1.38 19.23
CA THR A 139 -7.82 -2.00 18.25
C THR A 139 -9.25 -1.56 18.52
N VAL A 140 -9.76 -0.75 17.59
CA VAL A 140 -11.18 -0.51 17.46
C VAL A 140 -11.79 -1.87 17.08
N GLN A 141 -12.41 -2.57 18.04
CA GLN A 141 -13.53 -3.44 17.70
C GLN A 141 -14.48 -2.64 16.82
N PRO A 142 -15.16 -3.21 15.81
CA PRO A 142 -16.09 -2.44 15.01
C PRO A 142 -17.14 -1.88 15.95
N GLU A 143 -16.97 -0.62 16.37
CA GLU A 143 -18.06 0.17 16.87
C GLU A 143 -19.11 0.02 15.80
N LYS A 144 -20.32 -0.38 16.22
CA LYS A 144 -21.53 -0.13 15.46
C LYS A 144 -21.31 1.22 14.81
N THR A 145 -21.15 1.22 13.48
CA THR A 145 -20.97 2.42 12.71
C THR A 145 -22.23 3.20 12.95
N SER A 146 -22.20 4.07 13.95
CA SER A 146 -23.06 5.23 14.02
C SER A 146 -22.83 5.86 12.68
N GLN A 147 -23.84 5.78 11.81
CA GLN A 147 -23.77 6.27 10.46
C GLN A 147 -23.09 7.63 10.53
N VAL A 148 -21.94 7.76 9.89
CA VAL A 148 -21.25 9.04 9.80
C VAL A 148 -22.28 9.94 9.14
N ASP A 149 -22.87 10.83 9.93
CA ASP A 149 -23.93 11.71 9.48
C ASP A 149 -23.40 12.40 8.22
N ALA A 150 -24.08 12.15 7.10
CA ALA A 150 -23.77 12.67 5.78
C ALA A 150 -24.05 14.19 5.69
N THR A 151 -23.72 14.91 6.76
CA THR A 151 -23.75 16.35 6.98
C THR A 151 -22.44 16.86 7.60
N SER A 152 -21.41 16.02 7.75
CA SER A 152 -20.09 16.47 8.21
C SER A 152 -19.35 17.27 7.12
N THR A 153 -18.93 18.50 7.42
CA THR A 153 -18.05 19.30 6.54
C THR A 153 -16.59 18.83 6.61
N ALA A 154 -16.36 17.52 6.77
CA ALA A 154 -15.07 16.96 7.17
C ALA A 154 -13.96 17.22 6.14
N LEU A 155 -14.32 17.35 4.85
CA LEU A 155 -13.39 17.66 3.77
C LEU A 155 -13.51 19.11 3.28
N LYS A 156 -14.15 20.00 4.06
CA LYS A 156 -14.30 21.41 3.69
C LYS A 156 -12.95 22.05 3.40
N GLY A 157 -12.84 22.65 2.22
CA GLY A 157 -11.62 23.32 1.76
C GLY A 157 -10.59 22.39 1.10
N LEU A 158 -10.86 21.08 1.03
CA LEU A 158 -10.07 20.16 0.21
C LEU A 158 -10.53 20.27 -1.25
N THR A 159 -9.59 20.49 -2.17
CA THR A 159 -9.78 20.21 -3.59
C THR A 159 -9.13 18.86 -3.91
N ILE A 160 -9.95 17.87 -4.27
CA ILE A 160 -9.49 16.52 -4.60
C ILE A 160 -9.71 16.25 -6.10
N CYS A 161 -8.67 15.77 -6.78
CA CYS A 161 -8.79 15.21 -8.11
C CYS A 161 -8.88 13.68 -7.99
N ILE A 162 -9.99 13.11 -8.43
CA ILE A 162 -10.21 11.66 -8.46
C ILE A 162 -10.06 11.20 -9.90
N ASP A 163 -9.13 10.29 -10.09
CA ASP A 163 -8.80 9.71 -11.37
C ASP A 163 -9.31 8.26 -11.45
N ALA A 164 -10.28 8.04 -12.34
CA ALA A 164 -10.72 6.68 -12.66
C ALA A 164 -9.79 6.12 -13.74
N GLY A 165 -8.95 5.14 -13.39
CA GLY A 165 -7.99 4.51 -14.30
C GLY A 165 -8.62 4.06 -15.61
N HIS A 166 -7.87 4.13 -16.71
CA HIS A 166 -8.29 3.69 -18.05
C HIS A 166 -9.55 4.42 -18.57
N GLY A 167 -10.35 3.77 -19.44
CA GLY A 167 -11.62 4.27 -19.97
C GLY A 167 -11.64 4.38 -21.50
N GLY A 168 -12.83 4.45 -22.09
CA GLY A 168 -13.02 4.54 -23.53
C GLY A 168 -12.37 3.38 -24.27
N SER A 169 -11.44 3.69 -25.17
CA SER A 169 -10.68 2.70 -25.96
C SER A 169 -9.67 1.89 -25.15
N ASP A 170 -9.32 2.32 -23.94
CA ASP A 170 -8.41 1.60 -23.05
C ASP A 170 -9.22 0.83 -22.01
N PRO A 171 -9.30 -0.51 -22.10
CA PRO A 171 -10.02 -1.34 -21.13
C PRO A 171 -9.27 -1.47 -19.79
N GLY A 172 -7.97 -1.15 -19.77
CA GLY A 172 -7.05 -1.53 -18.70
C GLY A 172 -6.80 -3.04 -18.67
N GLY A 173 -6.47 -3.55 -17.48
CA GLY A 173 -6.35 -4.97 -17.22
C GLY A 173 -7.64 -5.72 -17.56
N ILE A 174 -7.51 -6.90 -18.19
CA ILE A 174 -8.63 -7.79 -18.46
C ILE A 174 -8.36 -9.12 -17.78
N GLY A 175 -9.24 -9.52 -16.88
CA GLY A 175 -9.18 -10.79 -16.18
C GLY A 175 -10.58 -11.35 -15.97
N HIS A 176 -10.75 -12.67 -16.20
CA HIS A 176 -12.04 -13.37 -16.09
C HIS A 176 -13.22 -12.68 -16.82
N GLY A 177 -12.93 -12.03 -17.96
CA GLY A 177 -13.93 -11.31 -18.77
C GLY A 177 -14.32 -9.92 -18.25
N VAL A 178 -13.74 -9.47 -17.13
CA VAL A 178 -13.94 -8.15 -16.53
C VAL A 178 -12.86 -7.20 -17.05
N GLN A 179 -13.26 -6.00 -17.47
CA GLN A 179 -12.34 -4.93 -17.84
C GLN A 179 -12.15 -3.99 -16.65
N GLU A 180 -10.91 -3.64 -16.35
CA GLU A 180 -10.56 -2.74 -15.24
C GLU A 180 -11.35 -1.44 -15.22
N LYS A 181 -11.56 -0.81 -16.40
CA LYS A 181 -12.35 0.42 -16.49
C LYS A 181 -13.79 0.30 -15.96
N GLN A 182 -14.36 -0.93 -15.95
CA GLN A 182 -15.70 -1.23 -15.43
C GLN A 182 -15.73 -1.32 -13.89
N VAL A 183 -14.57 -1.45 -13.25
CA VAL A 183 -14.39 -1.44 -11.79
C VAL A 183 -14.00 -0.04 -11.31
N THR A 184 -13.05 0.61 -12.00
CA THR A 184 -12.49 1.89 -11.56
C THR A 184 -13.52 3.03 -11.60
N LEU A 185 -14.35 3.10 -12.66
CA LEU A 185 -15.32 4.18 -12.80
C LEU A 185 -16.41 4.15 -11.72
N PRO A 186 -17.10 3.03 -11.45
CA PRO A 186 -18.11 2.98 -10.39
C PRO A 186 -17.56 3.34 -9.01
N VAL A 187 -16.37 2.84 -8.64
CA VAL A 187 -15.74 3.17 -7.35
C VAL A 187 -15.38 4.66 -7.28
N ALA A 188 -14.82 5.22 -8.34
CA ALA A 188 -14.47 6.63 -8.42
C ALA A 188 -15.69 7.56 -8.30
N LEU A 189 -16.81 7.22 -8.95
CA LEU A 189 -18.05 7.99 -8.85
C LEU A 189 -18.66 7.95 -7.44
N LYS A 190 -18.57 6.81 -6.76
CA LYS A 190 -19.01 6.69 -5.35
C LYS A 190 -18.13 7.51 -4.42
N LEU A 191 -16.80 7.45 -4.59
CA LEU A 191 -15.86 8.27 -3.83
C LEU A 191 -16.13 9.77 -4.07
N ARG A 192 -16.38 10.17 -5.32
CA ARG A 192 -16.78 11.53 -5.68
C ARG A 192 -18.00 11.99 -4.88
N ASP A 193 -19.04 11.18 -4.83
CA ASP A 193 -20.29 11.55 -4.16
C ASP A 193 -20.10 11.67 -2.65
N LEU A 194 -19.35 10.76 -2.03
CA LEU A 194 -18.96 10.84 -0.62
C LEU A 194 -18.13 12.10 -0.33
N CYS A 195 -17.12 12.39 -1.15
CA CYS A 195 -16.29 13.59 -0.99
C CYS A 195 -17.08 14.89 -1.18
N LYS A 196 -17.98 14.95 -2.17
CA LYS A 196 -18.88 16.11 -2.39
C LYS A 196 -19.80 16.31 -1.19
N ALA A 197 -20.41 15.24 -0.68
CA ALA A 197 -21.27 15.30 0.52
C ALA A 197 -20.49 15.83 1.74
N ALA A 198 -19.20 15.50 1.85
CA ALA A 198 -18.30 15.99 2.89
C ALA A 198 -17.72 17.40 2.63
N SER A 199 -18.28 18.17 1.69
CA SER A 199 -17.89 19.53 1.32
C SER A 199 -16.51 19.68 0.65
N ALA A 200 -15.96 18.62 0.05
CA ALA A 200 -14.79 18.74 -0.82
C ALA A 200 -15.16 19.33 -2.18
N LYS A 201 -14.25 20.08 -2.79
CA LYS A 201 -14.31 20.39 -4.23
C LYS A 201 -13.72 19.20 -4.98
N VAL A 202 -14.55 18.48 -5.72
CA VAL A 202 -14.12 17.27 -6.45
C VAL A 202 -13.96 17.55 -7.93
N ILE A 203 -12.79 17.21 -8.47
CA ILE A 203 -12.46 17.19 -9.90
C ILE A 203 -12.35 15.74 -10.33
N MET A 204 -12.98 15.38 -11.44
CA MET A 204 -12.92 14.02 -12.00
C MET A 204 -12.12 14.05 -13.30
N THR A 205 -11.19 13.11 -13.52
CA THR A 205 -10.54 12.97 -14.83
C THR A 205 -11.49 12.46 -15.90
N ARG A 206 -12.50 11.67 -15.49
CA ARG A 206 -13.65 11.26 -16.30
C ARG A 206 -14.84 10.94 -15.41
N GLU A 207 -16.05 11.20 -15.90
CA GLU A 207 -17.31 10.80 -15.25
C GLU A 207 -18.11 9.76 -16.05
N ASN A 208 -17.58 9.36 -17.21
CA ASN A 208 -18.19 8.39 -18.13
C ASN A 208 -17.08 7.52 -18.76
N ASP A 209 -17.46 6.63 -19.68
CA ASP A 209 -16.52 5.75 -20.37
C ASP A 209 -15.78 6.48 -21.50
N THR A 210 -14.92 7.44 -21.11
CA THR A 210 -14.01 8.18 -21.99
C THR A 210 -12.57 7.85 -21.64
N TYR A 211 -11.67 8.02 -22.61
CA TYR A 211 -10.23 7.78 -22.44
C TYR A 211 -9.48 9.10 -22.22
N PRO A 212 -9.16 9.50 -20.98
CA PRO A 212 -8.17 10.52 -20.74
C PRO A 212 -6.76 9.90 -20.79
N ASP A 213 -5.88 10.46 -21.60
CA ASP A 213 -4.47 10.03 -21.59
C ASP A 213 -3.77 10.45 -20.28
N LEU A 214 -2.58 9.89 -20.02
CA LEU A 214 -1.86 10.12 -18.77
C LEU A 214 -1.47 11.60 -18.55
N ASP A 215 -1.18 12.35 -19.62
CA ASP A 215 -0.81 13.75 -19.52
C ASP A 215 -2.03 14.63 -19.24
N GLN A 216 -3.15 14.37 -19.91
CA GLN A 216 -4.43 15.04 -19.64
C GLN A 216 -4.87 14.88 -18.18
N ARG A 217 -4.70 13.68 -17.60
CA ARG A 217 -4.98 13.43 -16.17
C ARG A 217 -4.15 14.36 -15.27
N CYS A 218 -2.84 14.45 -15.55
CA CYS A 218 -1.91 15.28 -14.78
C CYS A 218 -2.18 16.77 -14.97
N GLU A 219 -2.40 17.22 -16.20
CA GLU A 219 -2.68 18.60 -16.56
C GLU A 219 -3.98 19.10 -15.92
N LEU A 220 -5.03 18.28 -15.94
CA LEU A 220 -6.29 18.61 -15.27
C LEU A 220 -6.10 18.79 -13.76
N ALA A 221 -5.43 17.83 -13.11
CA ALA A 221 -5.17 17.91 -11.67
C ALA A 221 -4.33 19.16 -11.31
N ASN A 222 -3.28 19.42 -12.09
CA ASN A 222 -2.36 20.54 -11.89
C ASN A 222 -3.03 21.90 -12.11
N SER A 223 -3.76 22.05 -13.21
CA SER A 223 -4.47 23.30 -13.55
C SER A 223 -5.61 23.60 -12.59
N SER A 224 -6.24 22.56 -12.04
CA SER A 224 -7.28 22.68 -11.01
C SER A 224 -6.74 23.06 -9.63
N ARG A 225 -5.41 23.03 -9.46
CA ARG A 225 -4.72 23.24 -8.17
C ARG A 225 -5.27 22.33 -7.08
N ALA A 226 -5.48 21.05 -7.41
CA ALA A 226 -5.91 20.07 -6.42
C ALA A 226 -4.87 19.97 -5.29
N ASP A 227 -5.34 19.71 -4.07
CA ASP A 227 -4.52 19.45 -2.90
C ASP A 227 -4.13 17.96 -2.80
N LEU A 228 -5.00 17.09 -3.34
CA LEU A 228 -4.85 15.64 -3.35
C LEU A 228 -5.27 15.07 -4.72
N PHE A 229 -4.50 14.12 -5.22
CA PHE A 229 -4.81 13.31 -6.39
C PHE A 229 -4.91 11.84 -5.98
N ILE A 230 -6.02 11.18 -6.33
CA ILE A 230 -6.23 9.75 -6.08
C ILE A 230 -6.54 9.08 -7.42
N SER A 231 -5.64 8.22 -7.89
CA SER A 231 -5.89 7.35 -9.04
C SER A 231 -6.38 5.98 -8.56
N ILE A 232 -7.46 5.48 -9.16
CA ILE A 232 -8.12 4.23 -8.78
C ILE A 232 -7.98 3.24 -9.93
N HIS A 233 -7.40 2.09 -9.64
CA HIS A 233 -7.03 1.01 -10.55
C HIS A 233 -7.42 -0.36 -9.97
N ALA A 234 -7.34 -1.40 -10.80
CA ALA A 234 -7.39 -2.78 -10.36
C ALA A 234 -6.29 -3.58 -11.06
N ASN A 235 -5.61 -4.41 -10.28
CA ASN A 235 -4.36 -5.02 -10.68
C ASN A 235 -4.58 -6.24 -11.57
N ILE A 236 -3.51 -6.63 -12.28
CA ILE A 236 -3.41 -7.89 -13.01
C ILE A 236 -2.06 -8.51 -12.69
N SER A 237 -2.08 -9.77 -12.24
CA SER A 237 -0.91 -10.62 -12.24
C SER A 237 -0.90 -11.44 -13.54
N PRO A 238 0.06 -11.21 -14.46
CA PRO A 238 0.05 -11.85 -15.77
C PRO A 238 0.42 -13.33 -15.74
N THR A 239 1.04 -13.80 -14.65
CA THR A 239 1.62 -15.15 -14.55
C THR A 239 1.13 -15.95 -13.35
N ASP A 240 0.40 -15.33 -12.43
CA ASP A 240 -0.05 -15.98 -11.19
C ASP A 240 -1.43 -15.47 -10.78
N GLU A 241 -2.46 -16.27 -11.09
CA GLU A 241 -3.86 -15.97 -10.76
C GLU A 241 -4.18 -16.15 -9.26
N SER A 242 -3.27 -16.70 -8.45
CA SER A 242 -3.46 -16.83 -7.00
C SER A 242 -3.20 -15.52 -6.24
N VAL A 243 -2.54 -14.56 -6.88
CA VAL A 243 -2.24 -13.25 -6.28
C VAL A 243 -3.54 -12.51 -6.01
N THR A 244 -3.70 -12.07 -4.77
CA THR A 244 -4.84 -11.29 -4.29
C THR A 244 -4.39 -10.13 -3.42
N GLY A 245 -5.32 -9.21 -3.15
CA GLY A 245 -5.14 -8.13 -2.20
C GLY A 245 -5.05 -6.75 -2.82
N PHE A 246 -5.32 -5.73 -2.01
CA PHE A 246 -5.19 -4.34 -2.42
C PHE A 246 -3.82 -3.76 -2.04
N GLU A 247 -3.35 -2.77 -2.79
CA GLU A 247 -2.13 -2.01 -2.52
C GLU A 247 -2.30 -0.54 -2.88
N VAL A 248 -1.58 0.34 -2.19
CA VAL A 248 -1.60 1.78 -2.49
C VAL A 248 -0.19 2.29 -2.73
N PHE A 249 0.03 2.82 -3.91
CA PHE A 249 1.29 3.38 -4.35
C PHE A 249 1.36 4.88 -4.11
N TYR A 250 2.54 5.36 -3.74
CA TYR A 250 2.85 6.78 -3.63
C TYR A 250 4.26 7.07 -4.16
N ASN A 251 4.52 8.32 -4.52
CA ASN A 251 5.85 8.75 -4.93
C ASN A 251 6.81 8.63 -3.73
N LYS A 252 7.97 7.96 -3.89
CA LYS A 252 8.96 7.75 -2.82
C LYS A 252 9.42 9.03 -2.13
N ASN A 253 9.38 10.18 -2.82
CA ASN A 253 9.80 11.48 -2.29
C ASN A 253 8.63 12.25 -1.63
N SER A 254 7.43 11.67 -1.54
CA SER A 254 6.23 12.32 -1.02
C SER A 254 5.85 11.78 0.35
N GLN A 255 6.33 12.42 1.40
CA GLN A 255 5.92 12.11 2.78
C GLN A 255 4.40 12.26 2.98
N PRO A 256 3.71 13.31 2.47
CA PRO A 256 2.25 13.38 2.53
C PRO A 256 1.58 12.23 1.77
N GLY A 257 2.13 11.82 0.63
CA GLY A 257 1.63 10.66 -0.14
C GLY A 257 1.70 9.37 0.67
N ALA A 258 2.80 9.15 1.39
CA ALA A 258 2.96 8.01 2.28
C ALA A 258 1.90 7.98 3.40
N LEU A 259 1.56 9.15 3.98
CA LEU A 259 0.53 9.25 5.01
C LEU A 259 -0.86 8.90 4.48
N PHE A 260 -1.24 9.47 3.32
CA PHE A 260 -2.52 9.13 2.67
C PHE A 260 -2.57 7.66 2.28
N ALA A 261 -1.51 7.12 1.69
CA ALA A 261 -1.46 5.71 1.30
C ALA A 261 -1.65 4.79 2.49
N LYS A 262 -0.94 5.04 3.61
CA LYS A 262 -1.10 4.27 4.85
C LYS A 262 -2.53 4.33 5.39
N ALA A 263 -3.10 5.54 5.53
CA ALA A 263 -4.46 5.69 6.03
C ALA A 263 -5.51 4.99 5.14
N ILE A 264 -5.35 5.09 3.82
CA ILE A 264 -6.23 4.41 2.87
C ILE A 264 -6.10 2.88 3.01
N THR A 265 -4.88 2.34 3.04
CA THR A 265 -4.69 0.89 3.22
C THR A 265 -5.27 0.38 4.54
N SER A 266 -5.11 1.13 5.64
CA SER A 266 -5.70 0.77 6.93
C SER A 266 -7.24 0.80 6.91
N ALA A 267 -7.84 1.76 6.22
CA ALA A 267 -9.29 1.82 6.08
C ALA A 267 -9.83 0.67 5.20
N MET A 268 -9.12 0.30 4.14
CA MET A 268 -9.47 -0.83 3.28
C MET A 268 -9.32 -2.17 4.02
N ASP A 269 -8.28 -2.33 4.84
CA ASP A 269 -8.06 -3.50 5.71
C ASP A 269 -9.21 -3.67 6.71
N ALA A 270 -9.66 -2.56 7.32
CA ALA A 270 -10.76 -2.60 8.27
C ALA A 270 -12.14 -2.88 7.62
N ALA A 271 -12.31 -2.53 6.34
CA ALA A 271 -13.58 -2.64 5.64
C ALA A 271 -13.76 -3.98 4.91
N THR A 272 -12.67 -4.62 4.51
CA THR A 272 -12.65 -5.76 3.60
C THR A 272 -12.00 -6.97 4.26
N ASN A 273 -12.22 -8.16 3.70
CA ASN A 273 -11.45 -9.36 4.05
C ASN A 273 -10.35 -9.65 3.01
N SER A 274 -10.08 -8.69 2.10
CA SER A 274 -9.07 -8.85 1.05
C SER A 274 -7.67 -8.66 1.67
N PRO A 275 -6.65 -9.42 1.24
CA PRO A 275 -5.30 -9.26 1.77
C PRO A 275 -4.79 -7.82 1.62
N ASN A 276 -4.29 -7.25 2.71
CA ASN A 276 -3.65 -5.94 2.67
C ASN A 276 -2.19 -6.09 2.26
N ARG A 277 -1.86 -5.67 1.04
CA ARG A 277 -0.48 -5.73 0.51
C ARG A 277 0.33 -4.48 0.84
N GLY A 278 -0.27 -3.51 1.53
CA GLY A 278 0.40 -2.36 2.13
C GLY A 278 0.51 -1.11 1.24
N ALA A 279 1.02 -0.05 1.87
CA ALA A 279 1.32 1.23 1.24
C ALA A 279 2.77 1.21 0.73
N LYS A 280 2.95 1.27 -0.59
CA LYS A 280 4.24 1.04 -1.25
C LYS A 280 4.77 2.29 -1.93
N GLN A 281 6.08 2.51 -1.82
CA GLN A 281 6.77 3.42 -2.72
C GLN A 281 6.66 2.86 -4.13
N ASP A 282 6.23 3.67 -5.09
CA ASP A 282 6.17 3.22 -6.47
C ASP A 282 7.59 3.05 -7.05
N PRO A 283 7.98 1.84 -7.50
CA PRO A 283 9.29 1.61 -8.07
C PRO A 283 9.34 1.94 -9.57
N ARG A 284 8.19 2.18 -10.21
CA ARG A 284 8.03 2.25 -11.67
C ARG A 284 8.17 3.67 -12.22
N GLY A 285 7.99 4.69 -11.40
CA GLY A 285 7.87 6.08 -11.86
C GLY A 285 6.56 6.31 -12.59
N LEU A 286 5.44 5.81 -12.04
CA LEU A 286 4.10 5.97 -12.58
C LEU A 286 3.83 7.45 -12.88
N ARG A 287 3.44 7.72 -14.12
CA ARG A 287 3.39 9.10 -14.63
C ARG A 287 2.49 10.01 -13.80
N VAL A 288 1.34 9.51 -13.35
CA VAL A 288 0.39 10.25 -12.52
C VAL A 288 0.90 10.51 -11.10
N LEU A 289 1.88 9.76 -10.59
CA LEU A 289 2.52 10.02 -9.30
C LEU A 289 3.76 10.94 -9.44
N GLU A 290 4.35 11.01 -10.64
CA GLU A 290 5.55 11.80 -10.93
C GLU A 290 5.25 13.19 -11.49
N LYS A 291 4.15 13.36 -12.26
CA LYS A 291 3.86 14.59 -13.02
C LYS A 291 2.77 15.46 -12.40
N THR A 292 2.02 14.94 -11.43
CA THR A 292 1.14 15.76 -10.60
C THR A 292 1.95 16.57 -9.59
N LYS A 293 1.54 17.81 -9.33
CA LYS A 293 2.27 18.76 -8.47
C LYS A 293 1.78 18.77 -7.02
N MET A 294 0.74 18.02 -6.72
CA MET A 294 0.15 17.90 -5.38
C MET A 294 0.41 16.51 -4.79
N THR A 295 -0.07 16.28 -3.57
CA THR A 295 -0.02 14.95 -2.96
C THR A 295 -0.77 13.95 -3.84
N ALA A 296 -0.14 12.83 -4.20
CA ALA A 296 -0.72 11.85 -5.11
C ALA A 296 -0.57 10.42 -4.56
N VAL A 297 -1.62 9.63 -4.74
CA VAL A 297 -1.64 8.19 -4.48
C VAL A 297 -2.33 7.46 -5.63
N LEU A 298 -1.92 6.22 -5.88
CA LEU A 298 -2.59 5.31 -6.81
C LEU A 298 -3.00 4.05 -6.04
N VAL A 299 -4.28 3.70 -6.10
CA VAL A 299 -4.88 2.58 -5.39
C VAL A 299 -5.12 1.45 -6.38
N GLU A 300 -4.56 0.28 -6.11
CA GLU A 300 -4.96 -0.98 -6.72
C GLU A 300 -5.97 -1.68 -5.80
N LEU A 301 -7.22 -1.82 -6.26
CA LEU A 301 -8.34 -2.29 -5.44
C LEU A 301 -8.33 -3.80 -5.14
N GLY A 302 -7.52 -4.57 -5.88
CA GLY A 302 -7.51 -6.03 -5.90
C GLY A 302 -7.02 -6.54 -7.26
N PHE A 303 -6.98 -7.85 -7.48
CA PHE A 303 -6.45 -8.47 -8.71
C PHE A 303 -7.56 -9.06 -9.58
N LEU A 304 -7.77 -8.51 -10.78
CA LEU A 304 -8.71 -9.05 -11.76
C LEU A 304 -8.26 -10.38 -12.36
N SER A 305 -6.97 -10.72 -12.24
CA SER A 305 -6.44 -12.02 -12.62
C SER A 305 -6.89 -13.14 -11.67
N ASN A 306 -7.36 -12.81 -10.46
CA ASN A 306 -7.90 -13.78 -9.52
C ASN A 306 -9.42 -13.92 -9.70
N ASP A 307 -9.93 -15.15 -9.84
CA ASP A 307 -11.35 -15.40 -10.13
C ASP A 307 -12.29 -14.91 -9.01
N THR A 308 -11.88 -15.03 -7.74
CA THR A 308 -12.67 -14.55 -6.60
C THR A 308 -12.69 -13.04 -6.57
N GLU A 309 -11.53 -12.38 -6.62
CA GLU A 309 -11.48 -10.91 -6.59
C GLU A 309 -12.12 -10.27 -7.84
N ALA A 310 -12.00 -10.89 -9.02
CA ALA A 310 -12.69 -10.41 -10.22
C ALA A 310 -14.22 -10.36 -10.06
N LYS A 311 -14.81 -11.37 -9.41
CA LYS A 311 -16.24 -11.38 -9.06
C LYS A 311 -16.54 -10.27 -8.06
N GLU A 312 -15.84 -10.24 -6.93
CA GLU A 312 -16.05 -9.25 -5.86
C GLU A 312 -15.91 -7.80 -6.38
N LEU A 313 -14.89 -7.50 -7.18
CA LEU A 313 -14.62 -6.15 -7.72
C LEU A 313 -15.75 -5.63 -8.63
N THR A 314 -16.56 -6.52 -9.21
CA THR A 314 -17.75 -6.15 -9.99
C THR A 314 -19.02 -6.03 -9.18
N GLU A 315 -19.03 -6.53 -7.93
CA GLU A 315 -20.20 -6.44 -7.07
C GLU A 315 -20.38 -5.02 -6.54
N LYS A 316 -21.58 -4.46 -6.75
CA LYS A 316 -21.91 -3.10 -6.29
C LYS A 316 -21.65 -2.91 -4.79
N ALA A 317 -21.95 -3.91 -3.96
CA ALA A 317 -21.77 -3.83 -2.51
C ALA A 317 -20.28 -3.74 -2.12
N TYR A 318 -19.41 -4.47 -2.83
CA TYR A 318 -17.97 -4.41 -2.64
C TYR A 318 -17.40 -3.06 -3.13
N GLN A 319 -17.88 -2.56 -4.27
CA GLN A 319 -17.51 -1.23 -4.77
C GLN A 319 -17.95 -0.11 -3.81
N ASP A 320 -19.14 -0.20 -3.22
CA ASP A 320 -19.63 0.73 -2.18
C ASP A 320 -18.71 0.70 -0.95
N LYS A 321 -18.32 -0.50 -0.52
CA LYS A 321 -17.39 -0.73 0.59
C LYS A 321 -16.01 -0.14 0.32
N MET A 322 -15.43 -0.40 -0.86
CA MET A 322 -14.13 0.16 -1.26
C MET A 322 -14.16 1.69 -1.33
N ALA A 323 -15.18 2.27 -1.96
CA ALA A 323 -15.32 3.73 -2.04
C ALA A 323 -15.45 4.38 -0.65
N LYS A 324 -16.17 3.73 0.28
CA LYS A 324 -16.28 4.18 1.67
C LYS A 324 -14.94 4.11 2.40
N ALA A 325 -14.17 3.03 2.24
CA ALA A 325 -12.85 2.90 2.83
C ALA A 325 -11.85 3.95 2.30
N LEU A 326 -11.85 4.19 0.98
CA LEU A 326 -11.07 5.27 0.36
C LEU A 326 -11.42 6.63 0.97
N PHE A 327 -12.73 6.93 1.09
CA PHE A 327 -13.22 8.16 1.70
C PHE A 327 -12.76 8.31 3.16
N GLU A 328 -12.86 7.26 3.96
CA GLU A 328 -12.44 7.25 5.37
C GLU A 328 -10.95 7.53 5.53
N GLY A 329 -10.10 6.90 4.70
CA GLY A 329 -8.66 7.16 4.69
C GLY A 329 -8.31 8.62 4.35
N VAL A 330 -9.07 9.22 3.42
CA VAL A 330 -8.93 10.65 3.07
C VAL A 330 -9.35 11.55 4.23
N VAL A 331 -10.52 11.30 4.83
CA VAL A 331 -11.03 12.06 5.99
C VAL A 331 -10.06 11.99 7.15
N GLN A 332 -9.56 10.80 7.48
CA GLN A 332 -8.64 10.58 8.59
C GLN A 332 -7.35 11.40 8.44
N THR A 333 -6.77 11.41 7.24
CA THR A 333 -5.51 12.14 6.97
C THR A 333 -5.75 13.65 6.90
N TRP A 334 -6.78 14.09 6.18
CA TRP A 334 -7.07 15.51 5.99
C TRP A 334 -7.40 16.23 7.30
N THR A 335 -8.21 15.62 8.17
CA THR A 335 -8.62 16.24 9.43
C THR A 335 -7.48 16.30 10.45
N LYS A 336 -6.64 15.26 10.54
CA LYS A 336 -5.44 15.25 11.39
C LYS A 336 -4.46 16.35 11.00
N GLY A 337 -4.25 16.58 9.70
CA GLY A 337 -3.35 17.63 9.20
C GLY A 337 -3.81 19.06 9.53
N ARG A 338 -5.10 19.28 9.81
CA ARG A 338 -5.62 20.59 10.23
C ARG A 338 -5.52 20.82 11.73
N ALA A 339 -5.66 19.76 12.53
CA ALA A 339 -5.56 19.86 13.99
C ALA A 339 -4.13 20.21 14.47
N SER A 340 -3.10 19.91 13.67
CA SER A 340 -1.70 20.27 13.96
C SER A 340 -1.34 21.72 13.61
N VAL A 341 -2.13 22.43 12.81
CA VAL A 341 -1.88 23.83 12.40
C VAL A 341 -2.57 24.84 13.34
N SER A 342 -3.49 24.38 14.19
CA SER A 342 -4.27 25.20 15.12
C SER A 342 -3.73 25.25 16.56
N LYS A 343 -2.49 24.81 16.80
CA LYS A 343 -1.78 24.94 18.08
C LYS A 343 -0.51 25.75 17.89
#